data_AF-A0A7S0KQ51-F1
#
_entry.id   AF-A0A7S0KQ51-F1
#
_cell.length_a   1.000
_cell.length_b   1.000
_cell.length_c   1.000
_cell.angle_alpha   90.00
_cell.angle_beta   90.00
_cell.angle_gamma   90.00
#
_symmetry.space_group_name_H-M   'P 1'
#
loop_
_entity.id
_entity.type
_entity.pdbx_description
1 polymer ?
#
loop_
_entity_poly.entity_id
_entity_poly.type
_entity_poly.pdbx_seq_one_letter_code
_entity_poly.pdbx_strand_id
1 'polypeptide(L)'
;MWNGIMHDCMVYQKCYEIQVGPYAGTYVDGGDPLLDGLRLGEDGYEDRCTPSYIGTIAYFVLFILICGFVMLNLVIAVILDNFQSYSGNVDLPISEEDFTHFALEWGRIDRTGSYYIAVEKLPKLLKRLSAPLGVKNLPKGMIKRSLILTLFTCNVTVEEGKVHFSSVLKALAARLDGIEPPPDPPIRRKRRGSVGSVISEAEEEELFGPLGEEDKVKHLFAAIHVQSAWRRKEAMRQVQLAKIRARKHKGNKVSEDAERRLLKSTSMTSDRSSASHASSA
;
A
#
# COMPACT_ATOMS: atom_id res chain seq x y z
N MET A 1 -16.73 -48.06 -17.38
CA MET A 1 -17.43 -48.73 -16.27
C MET A 1 -18.88 -48.22 -16.13
N TRP A 2 -19.14 -46.89 -16.13
CA TRP A 2 -20.51 -46.34 -16.04
C TRP A 2 -21.45 -46.72 -17.22
N ASN A 3 -20.92 -46.77 -18.45
CA ASN A 3 -21.68 -47.22 -19.63
C ASN A 3 -22.21 -48.66 -19.49
N GLY A 4 -21.46 -49.54 -18.82
CA GLY A 4 -21.88 -50.93 -18.58
C GLY A 4 -23.08 -50.98 -17.65
N ILE A 5 -22.98 -50.31 -16.49
CA ILE A 5 -24.08 -50.23 -15.52
C ILE A 5 -25.31 -49.57 -16.15
N MET A 6 -25.14 -48.51 -16.94
CA MET A 6 -26.26 -47.88 -17.66
C MET A 6 -26.93 -48.89 -18.60
N HIS A 7 -26.16 -49.70 -19.33
CA HIS A 7 -26.69 -50.70 -20.25
C HIS A 7 -27.39 -51.86 -19.51
N ASP A 8 -26.83 -52.30 -18.39
CA ASP A 8 -27.40 -53.34 -17.52
C ASP A 8 -28.70 -52.85 -16.84
N CYS A 9 -28.86 -51.53 -16.64
CA CYS A 9 -30.09 -50.93 -16.14
C CYS A 9 -31.09 -50.56 -17.26
N MET A 10 -30.78 -50.79 -18.54
CA MET A 10 -31.64 -50.50 -19.70
C MET A 10 -32.19 -51.77 -20.36
N VAL A 11 -32.55 -52.78 -19.58
CA VAL A 11 -33.10 -54.04 -20.09
C VAL A 11 -34.62 -53.93 -20.18
N TYR A 12 -35.14 -53.88 -21.41
CA TYR A 12 -36.58 -53.76 -21.71
C TYR A 12 -37.10 -54.91 -22.59
N GLN A 13 -36.21 -55.77 -23.06
CA GLN A 13 -36.55 -57.01 -23.77
C GLN A 13 -35.94 -58.18 -23.02
N LYS A 14 -36.64 -59.30 -23.01
CA LYS A 14 -36.24 -60.52 -22.31
C LYS A 14 -35.82 -60.23 -20.88
N CYS A 15 -36.72 -59.61 -20.11
CA CYS A 15 -36.45 -59.11 -18.78
C CYS A 15 -37.24 -59.83 -17.69
N TYR A 16 -38.10 -60.78 -18.05
CA TYR A 16 -38.73 -61.69 -17.09
C TYR A 16 -37.87 -62.94 -16.95
N GLU A 17 -37.42 -63.22 -15.73
CA GLU A 17 -36.60 -64.40 -15.42
C GLU A 17 -37.46 -65.52 -14.85
N ILE A 18 -37.44 -66.70 -15.49
CA ILE A 18 -38.14 -67.88 -14.99
C ILE A 18 -37.34 -68.48 -13.82
N GLN A 19 -37.98 -68.67 -12.68
CA GLN A 19 -37.30 -69.16 -11.45
C GLN A 19 -37.44 -70.68 -11.23
N VAL A 20 -38.39 -71.34 -11.93
CA VAL A 20 -38.73 -72.75 -11.68
C VAL A 20 -38.87 -73.57 -12.96
N GLY A 21 -38.73 -74.89 -12.82
CA GLY A 21 -38.94 -75.84 -13.92
C GLY A 21 -37.74 -75.98 -14.87
N PRO A 22 -37.94 -76.65 -16.03
CA PRO A 22 -36.85 -76.97 -16.97
C PRO A 22 -36.26 -75.74 -17.69
N TYR A 23 -36.94 -74.59 -17.62
CA TYR A 23 -36.53 -73.32 -18.22
C TYR A 23 -36.04 -72.30 -17.19
N ALA A 24 -35.74 -72.73 -15.95
CA ALA A 24 -35.22 -71.86 -14.91
C ALA A 24 -33.92 -71.17 -15.34
N GLY A 25 -33.79 -69.87 -15.06
CA GLY A 25 -32.67 -69.02 -15.46
C GLY A 25 -32.73 -68.52 -16.91
N THR A 26 -33.80 -68.82 -17.65
CA THR A 26 -34.03 -68.23 -18.98
C THR A 26 -34.81 -66.92 -18.86
N TYR A 27 -34.55 -66.03 -19.82
CA TYR A 27 -35.10 -64.68 -19.88
C TYR A 27 -36.04 -64.55 -21.07
N VAL A 28 -37.28 -64.15 -20.81
CA VAL A 28 -38.37 -64.09 -21.79
C VAL A 28 -39.07 -62.74 -21.78
N ASP A 29 -39.78 -62.42 -22.86
CA ASP A 29 -40.54 -61.18 -23.02
C ASP A 29 -41.89 -61.27 -22.30
N GLY A 30 -42.47 -60.11 -21.98
CA GLY A 30 -43.81 -60.05 -21.37
C GLY A 30 -44.87 -60.59 -22.32
N GLY A 31 -45.61 -61.60 -21.87
CA GLY A 31 -46.63 -62.28 -22.70
C GLY A 31 -46.10 -63.45 -23.53
N ASP A 32 -44.87 -63.92 -23.28
CA ASP A 32 -44.37 -65.18 -23.84
C ASP A 32 -45.22 -66.37 -23.32
N PRO A 33 -45.64 -67.32 -24.18
CA PRO A 33 -46.38 -68.52 -23.75
C PRO A 33 -45.68 -69.35 -22.67
N LEU A 34 -44.35 -69.24 -22.54
CA LEU A 34 -43.58 -69.89 -21.47
C LEU A 34 -43.91 -69.35 -20.07
N LEU A 35 -44.53 -68.16 -19.98
CA LEU A 35 -45.01 -67.58 -18.73
C LEU A 35 -46.43 -68.03 -18.37
N ASP A 36 -47.16 -68.68 -19.28
CA ASP A 36 -48.54 -69.11 -19.04
C ASP A 36 -48.60 -70.15 -17.92
N GLY A 37 -49.37 -69.83 -16.87
CA GLY A 37 -49.54 -70.69 -15.69
C GLY A 37 -48.49 -70.48 -14.58
N LEU A 38 -47.46 -69.66 -14.80
CA LEU A 38 -46.52 -69.24 -13.76
C LEU A 38 -47.02 -67.97 -13.04
N ARG A 39 -46.71 -67.85 -11.75
CA ARG A 39 -47.06 -66.66 -10.93
C ARG A 39 -45.88 -65.70 -10.83
N LEU A 40 -46.18 -64.40 -10.84
CA LEU A 40 -45.18 -63.35 -10.61
C LEU A 40 -44.73 -63.36 -9.14
N GLY A 41 -43.41 -63.45 -8.91
CA GLY A 41 -42.79 -63.31 -7.58
C GLY A 41 -42.74 -64.59 -6.74
N GLU A 42 -43.88 -65.21 -6.44
CA GLU A 42 -43.94 -66.44 -5.61
C GLU A 42 -43.88 -67.69 -6.50
N ASP A 43 -42.64 -68.12 -6.78
CA ASP A 43 -42.29 -69.43 -7.36
C ASP A 43 -42.58 -69.63 -8.86
N GLY A 44 -42.71 -68.57 -9.65
CA GLY A 44 -42.90 -68.65 -11.10
C GLY A 44 -41.84 -67.89 -11.89
N TYR A 45 -41.98 -66.57 -11.97
CA TYR A 45 -41.05 -65.69 -12.67
C TYR A 45 -40.89 -64.34 -11.97
N GLU A 46 -39.73 -63.71 -12.12
CA GLU A 46 -39.38 -62.41 -11.53
C GLU A 46 -39.30 -61.33 -12.62
N ASP A 47 -39.88 -60.16 -12.35
CA ASP A 47 -39.78 -58.99 -13.23
C ASP A 47 -38.47 -58.24 -12.95
N ARG A 48 -37.54 -58.30 -13.90
CA ARG A 48 -36.30 -57.52 -13.90
C ARG A 48 -36.30 -56.42 -14.96
N CYS A 49 -37.46 -56.07 -15.50
CA CYS A 49 -37.59 -55.05 -16.53
C CYS A 49 -37.35 -53.65 -15.98
N THR A 50 -36.68 -52.83 -16.78
CA THR A 50 -36.50 -51.42 -16.46
C THR A 50 -37.86 -50.69 -16.49
N PRO A 51 -38.24 -49.95 -15.43
CA PRO A 51 -39.55 -49.28 -15.37
C PRO A 51 -39.74 -48.21 -16.46
N SER A 52 -38.65 -47.56 -16.90
CA SER A 52 -38.64 -46.69 -18.08
C SER A 52 -37.22 -46.57 -18.65
N TYR A 53 -37.06 -46.89 -19.94
CA TYR A 53 -35.78 -46.72 -20.63
C TYR A 53 -35.37 -45.24 -20.68
N ILE A 54 -36.33 -44.35 -20.95
CA ILE A 54 -36.11 -42.89 -20.99
C ILE A 54 -35.71 -42.38 -19.60
N GLY A 55 -36.42 -42.83 -18.55
CA GLY A 55 -36.17 -42.44 -17.17
C GLY A 55 -34.76 -42.81 -16.70
N THR A 56 -34.31 -44.01 -17.09
CA THR A 56 -32.96 -44.50 -16.75
C THR A 56 -31.88 -43.67 -17.44
N ILE A 57 -32.04 -43.39 -18.74
CA ILE A 57 -31.11 -42.53 -19.48
C ILE A 57 -31.04 -41.13 -18.84
N ALA A 58 -32.21 -40.53 -18.57
CA ALA A 58 -32.28 -39.20 -17.96
C ALA A 58 -31.62 -39.16 -16.58
N TYR A 59 -31.82 -40.21 -15.76
CA TYR A 59 -31.19 -40.34 -14.44
C TYR A 59 -29.66 -40.35 -14.54
N PHE A 60 -29.08 -41.22 -15.40
CA PHE A 60 -27.63 -41.32 -15.53
C PHE A 60 -27.01 -40.05 -16.11
N VAL A 61 -27.64 -39.43 -17.11
CA VAL A 61 -27.17 -38.16 -17.70
C VAL A 61 -27.21 -37.04 -16.65
N LEU A 62 -28.33 -36.88 -15.93
CA LEU A 62 -28.46 -35.87 -14.89
C LEU A 62 -27.46 -36.10 -13.76
N PHE A 63 -27.26 -37.35 -13.34
CA PHE A 63 -26.29 -37.71 -12.32
C PHE A 63 -24.86 -37.31 -12.71
N ILE A 64 -24.46 -37.60 -13.95
CA ILE A 64 -23.13 -37.21 -14.47
C ILE A 64 -22.99 -35.69 -14.53
N LEU A 65 -24.02 -34.97 -14.99
CA LEU A 65 -23.99 -33.51 -15.08
C LEU A 65 -23.91 -32.86 -13.69
N ILE A 66 -24.71 -33.32 -12.71
CA ILE A 66 -24.69 -32.80 -11.34
C ILE A 66 -23.35 -33.12 -10.67
N CYS A 67 -22.86 -34.36 -10.77
CA CYS A 67 -21.56 -34.74 -10.21
C CYS A 67 -20.42 -33.94 -10.86
N GLY A 68 -20.47 -33.75 -12.18
CA GLY A 68 -19.53 -32.92 -12.91
C GLY A 68 -19.56 -31.47 -12.46
N PHE A 69 -20.74 -30.89 -12.26
CA PHE A 69 -20.89 -29.52 -11.75
C PHE A 69 -20.34 -29.37 -10.34
N VAL A 70 -20.66 -30.30 -9.42
CA VAL A 70 -20.13 -30.29 -8.06
C VAL A 70 -18.61 -30.42 -8.07
N MET A 71 -18.05 -31.35 -8.86
CA MET A 71 -16.61 -31.53 -8.99
C MET A 71 -15.94 -30.30 -9.59
N LEU A 72 -16.53 -29.67 -10.61
CA LEU A 72 -16.02 -28.45 -11.21
C LEU A 72 -16.01 -27.30 -10.19
N ASN A 73 -17.08 -27.13 -9.42
CA ASN A 73 -17.14 -26.10 -8.39
C ASN A 73 -16.10 -26.34 -7.27
N LEU A 74 -15.89 -27.60 -6.87
CA LEU A 74 -14.83 -27.97 -5.93
C LEU A 74 -13.45 -27.64 -6.52
N VAL A 75 -13.19 -28.01 -7.77
CA VAL A 75 -11.92 -27.74 -8.46
C VAL A 75 -11.68 -26.24 -8.58
N ILE A 76 -12.69 -25.45 -8.96
CA ILE A 76 -12.60 -23.98 -8.97
C ILE A 76 -12.26 -23.45 -7.59
N ALA A 77 -12.92 -23.92 -6.53
CA ALA A 77 -12.63 -23.50 -5.16
C ALA A 77 -11.17 -23.77 -4.79
N VAL A 78 -10.68 -25.00 -5.03
CA VAL A 78 -9.28 -25.37 -4.77
C VAL A 78 -8.32 -24.52 -5.60
N ILE A 79 -8.62 -24.30 -6.87
CA ILE A 79 -7.79 -23.47 -7.75
C ILE A 79 -7.76 -22.02 -7.26
N LEU A 80 -8.91 -21.47 -6.85
CA LEU A 80 -8.99 -20.12 -6.29
C LEU A 80 -8.21 -19.99 -4.98
N ASP A 81 -8.28 -20.98 -4.09
CA ASP A 81 -7.50 -20.98 -2.84
C ASP A 81 -5.99 -21.05 -3.13
N ASN A 82 -5.59 -21.84 -4.13
CA ASN A 82 -4.20 -21.91 -4.58
C ASN A 82 -3.76 -20.59 -5.23
N PHE A 83 -4.60 -19.98 -6.07
CA PHE A 83 -4.31 -18.67 -6.66
C PHE A 83 -4.29 -17.57 -5.60
N GLN A 84 -5.17 -17.58 -4.60
CA GLN A 84 -5.12 -16.62 -3.50
C GLN A 84 -3.87 -16.82 -2.64
N SER A 85 -3.44 -18.06 -2.43
CA SER A 85 -2.18 -18.35 -1.73
C SER A 85 -0.94 -17.93 -2.54
N TYR A 86 -1.00 -18.09 -3.87
CA TYR A 86 0.08 -17.69 -4.78
C TYR A 86 0.11 -16.16 -5.00
N SER A 87 -1.02 -15.55 -5.34
CA SER A 87 -1.21 -14.10 -5.51
C SER A 87 -1.14 -13.33 -4.20
N GLY A 88 -1.39 -13.96 -3.04
CA GLY A 88 -1.14 -13.38 -1.72
C GLY A 88 0.33 -13.06 -1.46
N ASN A 89 1.24 -13.65 -2.24
CA ASN A 89 2.66 -13.30 -2.26
C ASN A 89 3.04 -12.33 -3.40
N VAL A 90 2.10 -11.96 -4.30
CA VAL A 90 2.41 -11.23 -5.54
C VAL A 90 1.68 -9.88 -5.68
N ASP A 91 0.50 -9.66 -5.09
CA ASP A 91 -0.30 -8.44 -5.38
C ASP A 91 -0.39 -7.39 -4.26
N LEU A 92 0.35 -7.54 -3.15
CA LEU A 92 0.63 -6.40 -2.27
C LEU A 92 2.14 -6.27 -2.06
N PRO A 93 2.76 -5.11 -2.33
CA PRO A 93 4.19 -4.91 -2.11
C PRO A 93 4.60 -4.95 -0.63
N ILE A 94 3.68 -5.28 0.29
CA ILE A 94 3.83 -5.23 1.75
C ILE A 94 3.33 -6.56 2.33
N SER A 95 4.19 -7.27 3.06
CA SER A 95 3.84 -8.52 3.73
C SER A 95 3.15 -8.26 5.09
N GLU A 96 2.44 -9.26 5.64
CA GLU A 96 1.93 -9.24 7.02
C GLU A 96 3.06 -8.99 8.04
N GLU A 97 4.25 -9.52 7.75
CA GLU A 97 5.45 -9.31 8.57
C GLU A 97 5.85 -7.83 8.65
N ASP A 98 5.64 -7.05 7.59
CA ASP A 98 5.96 -5.62 7.56
C ASP A 98 5.02 -4.80 8.44
N PHE A 99 3.73 -5.16 8.49
CA PHE A 99 2.76 -4.54 9.40
C PHE A 99 3.10 -4.84 10.86
N THR A 100 3.50 -6.08 11.14
CA THR A 100 3.95 -6.49 12.48
C THR A 100 5.21 -5.73 12.88
N HIS A 101 6.20 -5.63 11.98
CA HIS A 101 7.42 -4.86 12.20
C HIS A 101 7.13 -3.36 12.42
N PHE A 102 6.16 -2.79 11.70
CA PHE A 102 5.67 -1.43 11.93
C PHE A 102 5.12 -1.24 13.33
N ALA A 103 4.19 -2.11 13.77
CA ALA A 103 3.60 -2.05 15.10
C ALA A 103 4.67 -2.16 16.20
N LEU A 104 5.65 -3.05 16.02
CA LEU A 104 6.77 -3.21 16.96
C LEU A 104 7.64 -1.95 17.06
N GLU A 105 8.06 -1.37 15.93
CA GLU A 105 8.88 -0.15 15.96
C GLU A 105 8.11 1.08 16.45
N TRP A 106 6.80 1.14 16.19
CA TRP A 106 5.91 2.15 16.76
C TRP A 106 5.83 2.04 18.27
N GLY A 107 5.56 0.85 18.81
CA GLY A 107 5.47 0.62 20.27
C GLY A 107 6.77 0.92 21.02
N ARG A 108 7.93 0.84 20.35
CA ARG A 108 9.21 1.29 20.93
C ARG A 108 9.29 2.81 21.12
N ILE A 109 8.50 3.58 20.37
CA ILE A 109 8.40 5.05 20.46
C ILE A 109 7.23 5.45 21.37
N ASP A 110 6.07 4.85 21.17
CA ASP A 110 4.85 5.03 21.97
C ASP A 110 4.73 3.91 23.01
N ARG A 111 5.48 4.04 24.11
CA ARG A 111 5.49 3.04 25.19
C ARG A 111 4.20 3.01 26.00
N THR A 112 3.38 4.04 25.88
CA THR A 112 2.11 4.19 26.62
C THR A 112 0.92 3.59 25.87
N GLY A 113 1.10 3.16 24.61
CA GLY A 113 0.01 2.64 23.79
C GLY A 113 -1.06 3.69 23.48
N SER A 114 -0.64 4.95 23.36
CA SER A 114 -1.56 6.06 23.09
C SER A 114 -2.04 6.12 21.64
N TYR A 115 -1.40 5.38 20.73
CA TYR A 115 -1.57 5.45 19.27
C TYR A 115 -1.15 6.77 18.64
N TYR A 116 -0.51 7.66 19.41
CA TYR A 116 -0.01 8.95 18.93
C TYR A 116 1.48 9.09 19.19
N ILE A 117 2.20 9.65 18.21
CA ILE A 117 3.60 10.07 18.39
C ILE A 117 3.78 11.51 17.94
N ALA A 118 4.72 12.23 18.56
CA ALA A 118 5.11 13.56 18.07
C ALA A 118 5.66 13.46 16.64
N VAL A 119 5.26 14.39 15.77
CA VAL A 119 5.62 14.41 14.34
C VAL A 119 7.15 14.43 14.13
N GLU A 120 7.89 15.04 15.06
CA GLU A 120 9.36 15.07 15.05
C GLU A 120 10.01 13.69 15.17
N LYS A 121 9.31 12.71 15.76
CA LYS A 121 9.79 11.33 15.92
C LYS A 121 9.53 10.49 14.66
N LEU A 122 8.70 10.95 13.73
CA LEU A 122 8.36 10.22 12.50
C LEU A 122 9.59 9.90 11.62
N PRO A 123 10.55 10.83 11.37
CA PRO A 123 11.77 10.49 10.64
C PRO A 123 12.64 9.44 11.35
N LYS A 124 12.60 9.39 12.70
CA LYS A 124 13.30 8.37 13.48
C LYS A 124 12.64 7.01 13.32
N LEU A 125 11.31 6.96 13.32
CA LEU A 125 10.54 5.74 13.03
C LEU A 125 10.89 5.19 11.64
N LEU A 126 10.82 6.00 10.59
CA LEU A 126 11.10 5.60 9.21
C LEU A 126 12.52 5.06 9.00
N LYS A 127 13.51 5.55 9.77
CA LYS A 127 14.88 5.03 9.75
C LYS A 127 15.05 3.68 10.44
N ARG A 128 14.11 3.27 11.30
CA ARG A 128 14.12 1.97 11.99
C ARG A 128 13.34 0.90 11.23
N LEU A 129 12.41 1.32 10.39
CA LEU A 129 11.65 0.44 9.53
C LEU A 129 12.49 -0.01 8.33
N SER A 130 12.44 -1.31 8.02
CA SER A 130 12.97 -1.88 6.78
C SER A 130 12.17 -1.37 5.58
N ALA A 131 12.78 -1.44 4.38
CA ALA A 131 11.98 -1.38 3.17
C ALA A 131 10.95 -2.52 3.20
N PRO A 132 9.73 -2.32 2.70
CA PRO A 132 9.29 -1.21 1.84
C PRO A 132 8.72 0.01 2.60
N LEU A 133 8.28 -0.13 3.86
CA LEU A 133 7.65 0.95 4.65
C LEU A 133 8.64 2.00 5.18
N GLY A 134 9.92 1.67 5.27
CA GLY A 134 10.99 2.53 5.78
C GLY A 134 12.27 2.50 4.96
N VAL A 135 13.36 2.99 5.56
CA VAL A 135 14.64 3.20 4.87
C VAL A 135 15.85 2.55 5.54
N LYS A 136 15.66 1.70 6.56
CA LYS A 136 16.74 1.10 7.36
C LYS A 136 17.75 0.32 6.52
N ASN A 137 17.25 -0.50 5.59
CA ASN A 137 18.07 -1.44 4.81
C ASN A 137 18.46 -0.90 3.42
N LEU A 138 18.17 0.37 3.12
CA LEU A 138 18.57 0.98 1.85
C LEU A 138 20.07 1.30 1.81
N PRO A 139 20.71 1.34 0.62
CA PRO A 139 22.08 1.81 0.49
C PRO A 139 22.26 3.21 1.10
N LYS A 140 23.35 3.44 1.84
CA LYS A 140 23.57 4.67 2.63
C LYS A 140 23.36 5.97 1.84
N GLY A 141 23.77 5.99 0.55
CA GLY A 141 23.59 7.15 -0.33
C GLY A 141 22.13 7.46 -0.70
N MET A 142 21.22 6.49 -0.57
CA MET A 142 19.81 6.59 -0.95
C MET A 142 18.91 6.91 0.25
N ILE A 143 19.30 6.51 1.47
CA ILE A 143 18.51 6.69 2.71
C ILE A 143 18.00 8.12 2.85
N LYS A 144 18.88 9.12 2.67
CA LYS A 144 18.51 10.53 2.86
C LYS A 144 17.48 10.99 1.84
N ARG A 145 17.66 10.66 0.56
CA ARG A 145 16.72 11.02 -0.51
C ARG A 145 15.39 10.31 -0.32
N SER A 146 15.42 9.01 -0.06
CA SER A 146 14.21 8.20 0.16
C SER A 146 13.42 8.70 1.38
N LEU A 147 14.10 9.00 2.50
CA LEU A 147 13.45 9.54 3.69
C LEU A 147 12.75 10.89 3.41
N ILE A 148 13.43 11.78 2.70
CA ILE A 148 12.88 13.08 2.31
C ILE A 148 11.64 12.86 1.44
N LEU A 149 11.76 12.08 0.36
CA LEU A 149 10.65 11.77 -0.54
C LEU A 149 9.46 11.17 0.23
N THR A 150 9.72 10.22 1.14
CA THR A 150 8.71 9.61 2.00
C THR A 150 7.94 10.65 2.80
N LEU A 151 8.64 11.58 3.45
CA LEU A 151 8.01 12.62 4.27
C LEU A 151 7.23 13.64 3.42
N PHE A 152 7.67 13.91 2.19
CA PHE A 152 6.98 14.81 1.25
C PHE A 152 5.73 14.19 0.63
N THR A 153 5.70 12.87 0.41
CA THR A 153 4.55 12.18 -0.18
C THR A 153 3.60 11.61 0.87
N CYS A 154 3.99 11.57 2.15
CA CYS A 154 3.14 11.10 3.25
C CYS A 154 2.00 12.10 3.52
N ASN A 155 0.79 11.74 3.11
CA ASN A 155 -0.42 12.54 3.31
C ASN A 155 -1.07 12.23 4.67
N VAL A 156 -0.45 12.69 5.76
CA VAL A 156 -0.93 12.49 7.13
C VAL A 156 -1.23 13.86 7.75
N THR A 157 -2.37 13.97 8.40
CA THR A 157 -2.76 15.14 9.21
C THR A 157 -1.98 15.17 10.52
N VAL A 158 -1.58 16.36 10.94
CA VAL A 158 -0.90 16.59 12.23
C VAL A 158 -1.91 17.21 13.18
N GLU A 159 -2.25 16.48 14.23
CA GLU A 159 -3.15 16.91 15.30
C GLU A 159 -2.30 17.34 16.49
N GLU A 160 -2.28 18.63 16.83
CA GLU A 160 -1.51 19.16 17.98
C GLU A 160 -0.01 18.79 17.98
N GLY A 161 0.60 18.74 16.79
CA GLY A 161 2.01 18.33 16.63
C GLY A 161 2.25 16.81 16.77
N LYS A 162 1.19 16.00 16.83
CA LYS A 162 1.24 14.54 16.87
C LYS A 162 0.61 13.94 15.61
N VAL A 163 0.94 12.68 15.36
CA VAL A 163 0.40 11.88 14.27
C VAL A 163 -0.13 10.56 14.80
N HIS A 164 -1.27 10.12 14.27
CA HIS A 164 -1.93 8.89 14.67
C HIS A 164 -1.36 7.66 13.94
N PHE A 165 -1.33 6.52 14.63
CA PHE A 165 -0.82 5.23 14.13
C PHE A 165 -1.44 4.82 12.80
N SER A 166 -2.77 4.76 12.74
CA SER A 166 -3.47 4.25 11.55
C SER A 166 -3.31 5.19 10.35
N SER A 167 -3.24 6.51 10.59
CA SER A 167 -3.06 7.52 9.54
C SER A 167 -1.68 7.38 8.91
N VAL A 168 -0.63 7.21 9.72
CA VAL A 168 0.74 6.99 9.23
C VAL A 168 0.85 5.66 8.49
N LEU A 169 0.33 4.57 9.06
CA LEU A 169 0.42 3.26 8.42
C LEU A 169 -0.30 3.23 7.07
N LYS A 170 -1.54 3.74 7.01
CA LYS A 170 -2.32 3.84 5.77
C LYS A 170 -1.59 4.69 4.73
N ALA A 171 -1.04 5.84 5.12
CA ALA A 171 -0.33 6.71 4.19
C ALA A 171 0.96 6.08 3.63
N LEU A 172 1.69 5.30 4.45
CA LEU A 172 2.86 4.57 3.98
C LEU A 172 2.50 3.40 3.06
N ALA A 173 1.41 2.68 3.38
CA ALA A 173 0.92 1.58 2.55
C ALA A 173 0.39 2.08 1.20
N ALA A 174 -0.45 3.13 1.20
CA ALA A 174 -1.02 3.73 -0.01
C ALA A 174 0.06 4.22 -0.99
N ARG A 175 1.19 4.73 -0.47
CA ARG A 175 2.32 5.13 -1.30
C ARG A 175 2.92 3.97 -2.09
N LEU A 176 2.99 2.77 -1.50
CA LEU A 176 3.60 1.60 -2.12
C LEU A 176 2.66 0.96 -3.14
N ASP A 177 1.36 1.08 -2.92
CA ASP A 177 0.30 0.55 -3.79
C ASP A 177 0.08 1.42 -5.05
N GLY A 178 0.75 2.58 -5.15
CA GLY A 178 0.56 3.52 -6.26
C GLY A 178 -0.82 4.18 -6.31
N ILE A 179 -1.69 3.88 -5.33
CA ILE A 179 -2.98 4.54 -5.13
C ILE A 179 -2.69 5.93 -4.57
N GLU A 180 -2.59 6.92 -5.48
CA GLU A 180 -2.70 8.31 -5.08
C GLU A 180 -4.09 8.49 -4.44
N PRO A 181 -4.18 8.94 -3.18
CA PRO A 181 -5.47 9.19 -2.56
C PRO A 181 -6.25 10.18 -3.44
N PRO A 182 -7.58 10.00 -3.59
CA PRO A 182 -8.38 10.89 -4.42
C PRO A 182 -8.11 12.35 -4.03
N PRO A 183 -7.95 13.25 -5.01
CA PRO A 183 -7.65 14.65 -4.73
C PRO A 183 -8.72 15.19 -3.78
N ASP A 184 -8.27 15.90 -2.74
CA ASP A 184 -9.17 16.56 -1.79
C ASP A 184 -10.23 17.33 -2.60
N PRO A 185 -11.54 17.17 -2.31
CA PRO A 185 -12.58 17.80 -3.09
C PRO A 185 -12.30 19.30 -3.16
N PRO A 186 -12.47 19.94 -4.33
CA PRO A 186 -12.11 21.33 -4.52
C PRO A 186 -12.83 22.17 -3.47
N ILE A 187 -12.06 22.89 -2.66
CA ILE A 187 -12.57 23.82 -1.66
C ILE A 187 -13.46 24.82 -2.41
N ARG A 188 -14.78 24.60 -2.38
CA ARG A 188 -15.74 25.55 -2.92
C ARG A 188 -15.67 26.76 -2.00
N ARG A 189 -14.96 27.81 -2.44
CA ARG A 189 -15.04 29.15 -1.84
C ARG A 189 -16.51 29.58 -1.92
N LYS A 190 -17.30 29.28 -0.89
CA LYS A 190 -18.65 29.84 -0.74
C LYS A 190 -18.47 31.33 -0.58
N ARG A 191 -18.77 32.07 -1.64
CA ARG A 191 -18.87 33.53 -1.64
C ARG A 191 -19.92 33.88 -0.58
N ARG A 192 -19.54 34.60 0.48
CA ARG A 192 -20.47 35.08 1.51
C ARG A 192 -21.61 35.83 0.82
N GLY A 193 -22.82 35.30 0.91
CA GLY A 193 -24.03 35.91 0.37
C GLY A 193 -25.28 35.10 0.69
N SER A 194 -26.12 35.69 1.54
CA SER A 194 -27.53 35.39 1.82
C SER A 194 -27.93 34.06 2.47
N VAL A 195 -28.17 34.17 3.78
CA VAL A 195 -29.38 33.80 4.54
C VAL A 195 -30.34 32.79 3.90
N GLY A 196 -30.51 31.67 4.62
CA GLY A 196 -31.77 30.95 4.73
C GLY A 196 -31.83 29.61 4.00
N SER A 197 -31.64 28.52 4.74
CA SER A 197 -32.43 27.28 4.61
C SER A 197 -31.87 26.19 5.54
N VAL A 198 -32.76 25.71 6.41
CA VAL A 198 -32.85 24.42 7.11
C VAL A 198 -31.67 23.46 6.98
N ILE A 199 -31.12 23.12 8.14
CA ILE A 199 -29.97 22.25 8.36
C ILE A 199 -30.38 20.78 8.25
N SER A 200 -29.72 20.02 7.36
CA SER A 200 -29.88 18.56 7.25
C SER A 200 -28.95 17.84 8.24
N GLU A 201 -29.26 16.60 8.63
CA GLU A 201 -28.50 15.76 9.58
C GLU A 201 -26.98 15.64 9.28
N ALA A 202 -26.52 16.00 8.09
CA ALA A 202 -25.10 16.08 7.73
C ALA A 202 -24.37 17.34 8.26
N GLU A 203 -25.08 18.42 8.59
CA GLU A 203 -24.51 19.68 9.04
C GLU A 203 -24.24 19.71 10.57
N GLU A 204 -24.74 18.72 11.33
CA GLU A 204 -24.41 18.59 12.76
C GLU A 204 -22.99 18.06 12.97
N GLU A 205 -22.41 17.34 12.00
CA GLU A 205 -21.00 16.90 12.03
C GLU A 205 -20.02 18.03 11.63
N GLU A 206 -20.51 19.06 10.92
CA GLU A 206 -19.78 20.32 10.68
C GLU A 206 -19.81 21.27 11.90
N LEU A 207 -20.68 21.03 12.89
CA LEU A 207 -20.95 21.96 14.00
C LEU A 207 -19.91 21.88 15.15
N PHE A 208 -19.09 20.82 15.20
CA PHE A 208 -18.09 20.60 16.26
C PHE A 208 -16.65 20.37 15.78
N GLY A 209 -16.29 20.79 14.57
CA GLY A 209 -14.89 20.94 14.16
C GLY A 209 -14.47 22.41 14.06
N PRO A 210 -13.89 23.05 15.09
CA PRO A 210 -13.50 24.44 14.99
C PRO A 210 -12.09 24.59 14.42
N LEU A 211 -11.94 25.52 13.47
CA LEU A 211 -10.72 26.30 13.18
C LEU A 211 -9.43 25.50 12.89
N GLY A 212 -9.07 25.36 11.62
CA GLY A 212 -7.66 25.21 11.27
C GLY A 212 -7.40 24.76 9.85
N GLU A 213 -6.57 25.51 9.16
CA GLU A 213 -5.67 25.00 8.13
C GLU A 213 -5.03 23.69 8.64
N GLU A 214 -5.49 22.53 8.15
CA GLU A 214 -4.97 21.25 8.65
C GLU A 214 -3.49 21.12 8.29
N ASP A 215 -2.63 21.14 9.31
CA ASP A 215 -1.20 20.96 9.15
C ASP A 215 -0.91 19.53 8.66
N LYS A 216 -0.71 19.34 7.35
CA LYS A 216 -0.28 18.03 6.82
C LYS A 216 1.24 17.87 7.01
N VAL A 217 1.69 16.65 7.30
CA VAL A 217 3.12 16.29 7.46
C VAL A 217 3.97 16.80 6.29
N LYS A 218 3.49 16.64 5.05
CA LYS A 218 4.16 17.13 3.84
C LYS A 218 4.43 18.63 3.85
N HIS A 219 3.51 19.45 4.35
CA HIS A 219 3.66 20.91 4.41
C HIS A 219 4.70 21.32 5.46
N LEU A 220 4.66 20.68 6.64
CA LEU A 220 5.63 20.92 7.70
C LEU A 220 7.07 20.61 7.25
N PHE A 221 7.30 19.43 6.67
CA PHE A 221 8.63 19.05 6.21
C PHE A 221 9.09 19.86 4.98
N ALA A 222 8.16 20.29 4.11
CA ALA A 222 8.46 21.24 3.04
C ALA A 222 8.97 22.57 3.57
N ALA A 223 8.28 23.14 4.55
CA ALA A 223 8.67 24.39 5.18
C ALA A 223 10.05 24.26 5.85
N ILE A 224 10.29 23.20 6.63
CA ILE A 224 11.60 22.94 7.25
C ILE A 224 12.70 22.84 6.19
N HIS A 225 12.45 22.14 5.08
CA HIS A 225 13.44 21.98 4.02
C HIS A 225 13.79 23.33 3.37
N VAL A 226 12.77 24.10 2.96
CA VAL A 226 12.96 25.42 2.33
C VAL A 226 13.64 26.39 3.29
N GLN A 227 13.18 26.46 4.55
CA GLN A 227 13.79 27.30 5.58
C GLN A 227 15.26 26.93 5.82
N SER A 228 15.60 25.64 5.86
CA SER A 228 16.99 25.20 6.02
C SER A 228 17.88 25.60 4.84
N ALA A 229 17.35 25.51 3.61
CA ALA A 229 18.05 25.93 2.40
C ALA A 229 18.25 27.45 2.37
N TRP A 230 17.23 28.22 2.74
CA TRP A 230 17.31 29.67 2.85
C TRP A 230 18.32 30.11 3.92
N ARG A 231 18.26 29.53 5.13
CA ARG A 231 19.23 29.81 6.21
C ARG A 231 20.68 29.51 5.77
N ARG A 232 20.89 28.41 5.03
CA ARG A 232 22.21 28.07 4.48
C ARG A 232 22.67 29.09 3.43
N LYS A 233 21.79 29.49 2.52
CA LYS A 233 22.09 30.49 1.49
C LYS A 233 22.45 31.83 2.13
N GLU A 234 21.69 32.25 3.13
CA GLU A 234 21.94 33.48 3.86
C GLU A 234 23.27 33.41 4.63
N ALA A 235 23.57 32.32 5.33
CA ALA A 235 24.86 32.12 5.98
C ALA A 235 26.05 32.21 4.99
N MET A 236 25.92 31.60 3.81
CA MET A 236 26.94 31.69 2.75
C MET A 236 27.11 33.12 2.24
N ARG A 237 26.01 33.86 2.08
CA ARG A 237 26.03 35.28 1.70
C ARG A 237 26.74 36.13 2.75
N GLN A 238 26.47 35.90 4.03
CA GLN A 238 27.14 36.59 5.14
C GLN A 238 28.65 36.31 5.14
N VAL A 239 29.06 35.06 4.93
CA VAL A 239 30.48 34.69 4.81
C VAL A 239 31.15 35.38 3.60
N GLN A 240 30.47 35.44 2.46
CA GLN A 240 30.99 36.14 1.27
C GLN A 240 31.14 37.64 1.51
N LEU A 241 30.14 38.29 2.11
CA LEU A 241 30.20 39.71 2.46
C LEU A 241 31.32 40.00 3.47
N ALA A 242 31.50 39.14 4.47
CA ALA A 242 32.60 39.25 5.43
C ALA A 242 33.97 39.13 4.75
N LYS A 243 34.15 38.19 3.81
CA LYS A 243 35.39 38.05 3.02
C LYS A 243 35.67 39.29 2.17
N ILE A 244 34.65 39.87 1.54
CA ILE A 244 34.78 41.10 0.74
C ILE A 244 35.19 42.27 1.65
N ARG A 245 34.55 42.43 2.82
CA ARG A 245 34.90 43.47 3.81
C ARG A 245 36.34 43.31 4.32
N ALA A 246 36.76 42.09 4.64
CA ALA A 246 38.12 41.81 5.09
C ALA A 246 39.18 42.14 4.01
N ARG A 247 38.91 41.81 2.74
CA ARG A 247 39.78 42.20 1.61
C ARG A 247 39.87 43.71 1.45
N LYS A 248 38.74 44.42 1.55
CA LYS A 248 38.72 45.89 1.49
C LYS A 248 39.50 46.52 2.63
N HIS A 249 39.34 46.01 3.87
CA HIS A 249 40.08 46.51 5.03
C HIS A 249 41.59 46.26 4.91
N LYS A 250 41.99 45.08 4.42
CA LYS A 250 43.41 44.79 4.11
C LYS A 250 43.96 45.72 3.02
N GLY A 251 43.20 46.01 1.98
CA GLY A 251 43.56 46.96 0.93
C GLY A 251 43.74 48.40 1.46
N ASN A 252 42.79 48.89 2.26
CA ASN A 252 42.89 50.21 2.90
C ASN A 252 44.11 50.31 3.81
N LYS A 253 44.38 49.29 4.63
CA LYS A 253 45.53 49.28 5.53
C LYS A 253 46.87 49.34 4.77
N VAL A 254 46.99 48.62 3.66
CA VAL A 254 48.18 48.67 2.80
C VAL A 254 48.36 50.06 2.18
N SER A 255 47.28 50.72 1.78
CA SER A 255 47.31 52.09 1.25
C SER A 255 47.75 53.10 2.32
N GLU A 256 47.17 53.04 3.53
CA GLU A 256 47.55 53.92 4.64
C GLU A 256 49.01 53.71 5.09
N ASP A 257 49.47 52.45 5.12
CA ASP A 257 50.87 52.11 5.44
C ASP A 257 51.84 52.64 4.37
N ALA A 258 51.45 52.65 3.10
CA ALA A 258 52.23 53.23 2.01
C ALA A 258 52.31 54.76 2.11
N GLU A 259 51.19 55.43 2.38
CA GLU A 259 51.15 56.89 2.59
C GLU A 259 51.98 57.31 3.81
N ARG A 260 51.91 56.59 4.94
CA ARG A 260 52.76 56.86 6.11
C ARG A 260 54.25 56.71 5.80
N ARG A 261 54.64 55.73 4.98
CA ARG A 261 56.04 55.56 4.55
C ARG A 261 56.52 56.72 3.69
N LEU A 262 55.68 57.21 2.78
CA LEU A 262 55.99 58.38 1.95
C LEU A 262 56.15 59.64 2.80
N LEU A 263 55.22 59.91 3.73
CA LEU A 263 55.30 61.06 4.65
C LEU A 263 56.54 61.02 5.56
N LYS A 264 56.96 59.82 5.98
CA LYS A 264 58.18 59.65 6.78
C LYS A 264 59.46 59.88 5.97
N SER A 265 59.45 59.56 4.67
CA SER A 265 60.58 59.86 3.79
C SER A 265 60.73 61.35 3.48
N THR A 266 59.63 62.08 3.34
CA THR A 266 59.64 63.53 3.08
C THR A 266 59.99 64.36 4.32
N SER A 267 59.67 63.90 5.53
CA SER A 267 60.11 64.57 6.77
C SER A 267 61.61 64.42 7.00
N MET A 268 62.21 63.25 6.71
CA MET A 268 63.66 63.04 6.86
C MET A 268 64.50 63.84 5.84
N THR A 269 63.93 64.21 4.69
CA THR A 269 64.60 65.12 3.74
C THR A 269 64.52 66.59 4.14
N SER A 270 63.49 66.98 4.91
CA SER A 270 63.35 68.35 5.43
C SER A 270 64.37 68.65 6.53
N ASP A 271 64.59 67.73 7.47
CA ASP A 271 65.58 67.92 8.55
C ASP A 271 67.03 67.98 8.03
N ARG A 272 67.31 67.36 6.87
CA ARG A 272 68.64 67.41 6.24
C ARG A 272 68.93 68.74 5.52
N SER A 273 67.89 69.52 5.17
CA SER A 273 68.05 70.85 4.56
C SER A 273 68.16 71.98 5.58
N SER A 274 67.77 71.76 6.84
CA SER A 274 67.95 72.73 7.94
C SER A 274 69.33 72.64 8.60
N ALA A 275 70.04 71.52 8.44
CA ALA A 275 71.39 71.32 9.00
C ALA A 275 72.53 71.85 8.11
N SER A 276 72.26 72.25 6.85
CA SER A 276 73.29 72.74 5.91
C SER A 276 73.50 74.26 5.92
N HIS A 277 72.85 75.01 6.83
CA HIS A 277 73.04 76.47 6.95
C HIS A 277 73.76 76.93 8.24
N ALA A 278 74.26 76.02 9.07
CA ALA A 278 74.88 76.36 10.36
C ALA A 278 76.40 76.13 10.46
N SER A 279 77.14 76.04 9.34
CA SER A 279 78.60 75.88 9.39
C SER A 279 79.33 76.67 8.30
N SER A 280 79.15 77.98 8.31
CA SER A 280 80.05 78.95 7.68
C SER A 280 80.29 80.10 8.65
N ALA A 281 81.28 79.93 9.53
CA ALA A 281 82.04 80.99 10.23
C ALA A 281 83.22 80.34 10.95
#